data_AF-A0A150IVM5-F1
#
_entry.id   AF-A0A150IVM5-F1
#
_cell.length_a   1.000
_cell.length_b   1.000
_cell.length_c   1.000
_cell.angle_alpha   90.00
_cell.angle_beta   90.00
_cell.angle_gamma   90.00
#
_symmetry.space_group_name_H-M   'P 1'
#
loop_
_entity.id
_entity.type
_entity.pdbx_description
1 polymer ?
#
loop_
_entity_poly.entity_id
_entity_poly.type
_entity_poly.pdbx_seq_one_letter_code
_entity_poly.pdbx_strand_id
1 'polypeptide(L)' 'MSTPYLFKPLKGDMKGARRVHISKSFVLVYAIDEKNKIIRLLDYDHHDKIYRK' A
#
# COMPACT_ATOMS: atom_id res chain seq x y z
N MET A 1 5.28 -7.09 17.18
CA MET A 1 4.04 -7.45 16.47
C MET A 1 3.84 -6.49 15.31
N SER A 2 3.85 -6.97 14.07
CA SER A 2 3.58 -6.15 12.88
C SER A 2 2.07 -6.06 12.68
N THR A 3 1.50 -4.86 12.69
CA THR A 3 0.07 -4.64 12.40
C THR A 3 -0.08 -3.98 11.03
N PRO A 4 -1.10 -4.35 10.22
CA PRO A 4 -1.33 -3.74 8.91
C PRO A 4 -1.73 -2.25 9.01
N TYR A 5 -1.96 -1.75 10.22
CA TYR A 5 -2.33 -0.37 10.54
C TYR A 5 -1.14 0.58 10.70
N LEU A 6 0.09 0.08 10.64
CA LEU A 6 1.29 0.86 10.92
C LEU A 6 1.57 1.96 9.88
N PHE A 7 1.11 1.77 8.65
CA PHE A 7 1.46 2.64 7.51
C PHE A 7 0.44 3.75 7.32
N LYS A 8 0.89 4.98 7.04
CA LYS A 8 -0.02 6.12 6.88
C LYS A 8 -1.07 5.87 5.79
N PRO A 9 -2.36 6.16 6.05
CA PRO A 9 -3.39 6.05 5.04
C PRO A 9 -3.16 7.11 3.95
N LEU A 10 -3.43 6.73 2.71
CA LEU A 10 -3.47 7.61 1.57
C LEU A 10 -4.70 8.54 1.65
N LYS A 11 -4.64 9.66 0.94
CA LYS A 11 -5.69 10.68 0.85
C LYS A 11 -6.26 10.73 -0.57
N GLY A 12 -7.36 11.48 -0.77
CA GLY A 12 -8.03 11.61 -2.07
C GLY A 12 -8.87 10.39 -2.41
N ASP A 13 -8.92 10.01 -3.69
CA ASP A 13 -9.72 8.87 -4.17
C ASP A 13 -9.26 7.52 -3.59
N MET A 14 -8.03 7.46 -3.06
CA MET A 14 -7.46 6.28 -2.39
C MET A 14 -7.60 6.33 -0.87
N LYS A 15 -8.50 7.16 -0.33
CA LYS A 15 -8.71 7.33 1.11
C LYS A 15 -8.97 5.98 1.79
N GLY A 16 -8.10 5.63 2.74
CA GLY A 16 -8.19 4.37 3.50
C GLY A 16 -7.27 3.25 3.01
N ALA A 17 -6.73 3.35 1.80
CA ALA A 17 -5.63 2.50 1.36
C ALA A 17 -4.31 2.92 2.03
N ARG A 18 -3.35 2.01 2.09
CA ARG A 18 -2.03 2.20 2.73
C ARG A 18 -0.95 1.84 1.73
N ARG A 19 0.17 2.57 1.79
CA ARG A 19 1.34 2.36 0.92
C ARG A 19 2.57 2.05 1.75
N VAL A 20 3.28 0.98 1.38
CA VAL A 20 4.56 0.60 1.99
C VAL A 20 5.64 0.47 0.92
N HIS A 21 6.83 0.97 1.24
CA HIS A 21 8.04 0.73 0.45
C HIS A 21 8.70 -0.55 0.95
N ILE A 22 8.91 -1.51 0.05
CA ILE A 22 9.56 -2.80 0.33
C ILE A 22 10.92 -2.80 -0.36
N SER A 23 11.96 -3.16 0.41
CA SER A 23 13.34 -3.30 -0.08
C SER A 23 13.84 -2.11 -0.90
N LYS A 24 13.41 -0.90 -0.53
CA LYS A 24 13.68 0.40 -1.18
C LYS A 24 13.09 0.56 -2.59
N SER A 25 12.95 -0.54 -3.33
CA SER A 25 12.62 -0.49 -4.75
C SER A 25 11.17 -0.82 -5.12
N PHE A 26 10.42 -1.47 -4.24
CA PHE A 26 9.05 -1.86 -4.51
C PHE A 26 8.06 -1.03 -3.71
N VAL A 27 6.90 -0.78 -4.30
CA VAL A 27 5.78 -0.12 -3.67
C VAL A 27 4.63 -1.11 -3.63
N LEU A 28 4.11 -1.37 -2.43
CA LEU A 28 2.87 -2.13 -2.22
C LEU A 28 1.79 -1.18 -1.73
N VAL A 29 0.66 -1.16 -2.43
CA VAL A 29 -0.57 -0.50 -1.99
C VAL A 29 -1.57 -1.56 -1.62
N TYR A 30 -2.18 -1.43 -0.45
CA TYR A 30 -3.20 -2.35 0.04
C TYR A 30 -4.31 -1.63 0.79
N ALA A 31 -5.49 -2.25 0.85
CA ALA A 31 -6.61 -1.80 1.66
C ALA A 31 -6.96 -2.85 2.72
N ILE A 32 -7.44 -2.39 3.88
CA ILE A 32 -7.91 -3.25 4.96
C ILE A 32 -9.43 -3.23 4.93
N ASP A 33 -10.04 -4.40 4.73
CA ASP A 33 -11.46 -4.62 4.93
C ASP A 33 -11.66 -5.22 6.33
N GLU A 34 -11.93 -4.36 7.31
CA GLU A 34 -12.08 -4.77 8.72
C GLU A 34 -13.30 -5.65 8.94
N LYS A 35 -14.38 -5.39 8.20
CA LYS A 35 -15.64 -6.14 8.32
C LYS A 35 -15.44 -7.60 7.96
N ASN A 36 -14.69 -7.85 6.88
CA ASN A 36 -14.41 -9.20 6.42
C ASN A 36 -13.07 -9.74 6.94
N LYS A 37 -12.29 -8.93 7.67
CA LYS A 37 -10.93 -9.23 8.13
C LYS A 37 -9.99 -9.63 6.98
N ILE A 38 -10.11 -8.96 5.83
CA ILE A 38 -9.33 -9.24 4.62
C ILE A 38 -8.39 -8.07 4.33
N ILE A 39 -7.17 -8.37 3.86
CA ILE A 39 -6.28 -7.39 3.25
C ILE A 39 -6.35 -7.57 1.74
N ARG A 40 -6.72 -6.51 1.02
CA ARG A 40 -6.73 -6.50 -0.45
C ARG A 40 -5.44 -5.84 -0.94
N LEU A 41 -4.64 -6.57 -1.71
CA LEU A 41 -3.54 -5.97 -2.46
C LEU A 41 -4.13 -5.23 -3.66
N LEU A 42 -3.89 -3.92 -3.72
CA LEU A 42 -4.40 -3.06 -4.79
C LEU A 42 -3.37 -2.90 -5.90
N ASP A 43 -2.10 -2.75 -5.53
CA ASP A 43 -1.01 -2.52 -6.48
C ASP A 43 0.32 -2.98 -5.90
N TYR A 44 1.19 -3.54 -6.74
CA TYR A 44 2.55 -3.96 -6.38
C TYR A 44 3.47 -3.77 -7.58
N ASP A 45 4.33 -2.74 -7.53
CA ASP A 45 5.24 -2.47 -8.64
C ASP A 45 6.58 -1.89 -8.18
N HIS A 46 7.57 -1.92 -9.08
CA HIS A 46 8.90 -1.37 -8.90
C HIS A 46 8.88 0.15 -9.13
N HIS A 47 9.34 0.93 -8.15
CA HIS A 47 9.34 2.40 -8.24
C HIS A 47 10.14 2.95 -9.44
N ASP A 48 11.13 2.20 -9.97
CA ASP A 48 11.88 2.63 -11.18
C ASP A 48 10.99 2.80 -12.41
N LYS A 49 9.84 2.10 -12.50
CA LYS A 49 8.92 2.31 -13.64
C LYS A 49 8.28 3.70 -13.64
N ILE A 50 8.24 4.38 -12.50
CA ILE A 50 7.68 5.72 -12.36
C ILE A 50 8.75 6.81 -12.66
N TYR A 51 10.03 6.52 -12.44
CA TYR A 51 11.12 7.48 -12.59
C TYR A 51 11.95 7.36 -13.89
N ARG A 52 11.71 6.34 -14.73
CA ARG A 52 12.22 6.34 -16.11
C ARG A 52 11.28 7.11 -17.02
N LYS A 53 11.47 8.43 -17.08
CA LYS A 53 10.98 9.30 -18.15
C LYS A 53 12.17 9.89 -18.89
#